data_AF-A0A2D6A2T8-F1
#
_entry.id   AF-A0A2D6A2T8-F1
#
_cell.length_a   1.000
_cell.length_b   1.000
_cell.length_c   1.000
_cell.angle_alpha   90.00
_cell.angle_beta   90.00
_cell.angle_gamma   90.00
#
_symmetry.space_group_name_H-M   'P 1'
#
loop_
_entity.id
_entity.type
_entity.pdbx_description
1 polymer ?
#
loop_
_entity_poly.entity_id
_entity_poly.type
_entity_poly.pdbx_seq_one_letter_code
_entity_poly.pdbx_strand_id
1 'polypeptide(L)'
;MRERAGFTLIELLVVIGLLSLLFVALVPMIGQAEAQEKAATTKARIEAMALAVEAYQVQRRIGDYPPDDFKDRGGKLKVSAGNGTNSGIESCIIFLNRKLSREGPFPDQLDWLCNTDGDRAGFEIPKLLISDRMELADAWGNPIAYFHFRNYATEQTYQMSEEEGGEAVIVTARRLKGRYAKPRAFQLFSAGPNGVFNDGDDIANFQIPEEDD
;
A
#
# COMPACT_ATOMS: atom_id res chain seq x y z
N MET A 1 62.74 19.88 17.08
CA MET A 1 62.00 18.60 17.08
C MET A 1 60.63 18.87 17.70
N ARG A 2 59.53 18.62 17.00
CA ARG A 2 58.18 18.75 17.57
C ARG A 2 57.86 17.45 18.30
N GLU A 3 57.59 17.52 19.59
CA GLU A 3 57.07 16.39 20.35
C GLU A 3 55.69 16.02 19.79
N ARG A 4 55.54 14.76 19.37
CA ARG A 4 54.26 14.21 18.97
C ARG A 4 53.54 13.78 20.24
N ALA A 5 52.59 14.58 20.70
CA ALA A 5 51.66 14.18 21.75
C ALA A 5 50.73 13.09 21.18
N GLY A 6 50.77 11.90 21.75
CA GLY A 6 49.86 10.80 21.44
C GLY A 6 48.65 10.81 22.37
N PHE A 7 47.52 10.31 21.90
CA PHE A 7 46.32 10.09 22.71
C PHE A 7 46.60 9.10 23.85
N THR A 8 46.07 9.38 25.04
CA THR A 8 46.12 8.45 26.17
C THR A 8 45.02 7.39 26.05
N LEU A 9 45.24 6.22 26.66
CA LEU A 9 44.21 5.17 26.78
C LEU A 9 42.95 5.70 27.47
N ILE A 10 43.12 6.57 28.48
CA ILE A 10 42.00 7.14 29.24
C ILE A 10 41.16 8.08 28.37
N GLU A 11 41.79 8.92 27.54
CA GLU A 11 41.08 9.79 26.61
C GLU A 11 40.30 8.99 25.58
N LEU A 12 40.87 7.90 25.06
CA LEU A 12 40.14 7.01 24.14
C LEU A 12 38.93 6.38 24.84
N LEU A 13 39.10 5.92 26.09
CA LEU A 13 38.01 5.34 26.90
C LEU A 13 36.88 6.33 27.19
N VAL A 14 37.21 7.58 27.52
CA VAL A 14 36.22 8.64 27.74
C VAL A 14 35.48 8.95 26.43
N VAL A 15 36.19 9.05 25.31
CA VAL A 15 35.58 9.34 24.00
C VAL A 15 34.62 8.23 23.57
N ILE A 16 35.01 6.96 23.63
CA ILE A 16 34.12 5.84 23.27
C ILE A 16 32.94 5.72 24.25
N GLY A 17 33.12 6.09 25.52
CA GLY A 17 32.05 6.15 26.51
C GLY A 17 31.02 7.22 26.17
N LEU A 18 31.47 8.42 25.80
CA LEU A 18 30.60 9.50 25.34
C LEU A 18 29.91 9.15 24.03
N LEU A 19 30.60 8.53 23.06
CA LEU A 19 30.01 8.10 21.80
C LEU A 19 28.91 7.05 22.03
N SER A 20 29.16 6.05 22.87
CA SER A 20 28.17 5.02 23.21
C SER A 20 26.90 5.62 23.81
N LEU A 21 27.04 6.60 24.71
CA LEU A 21 25.90 7.30 25.30
C LEU A 21 25.07 8.06 24.25
N LEU A 22 25.73 8.72 23.30
CA LEU A 22 25.06 9.43 22.20
C LEU A 22 24.32 8.46 21.27
N PHE A 23 24.92 7.31 20.95
CA PHE A 23 24.28 6.30 20.10
C PHE A 23 22.98 5.75 20.70
N VAL A 24 22.93 5.52 22.01
CA VAL A 24 21.72 5.03 22.70
C VAL A 24 20.53 5.97 22.49
N ALA A 25 20.76 7.29 22.48
CA ALA A 25 19.70 8.27 22.25
C ALA A 25 19.30 8.41 20.76
N LEU A 26 20.22 8.12 19.83
CA LEU A 26 20.02 8.37 18.40
C LEU A 26 19.19 7.27 17.70
N VAL A 27 19.39 6.01 18.07
CA VAL A 27 18.72 4.85 17.43
C VAL A 27 17.20 4.97 17.34
N PRO A 28 16.44 5.30 18.42
CA PRO A 28 14.97 5.37 18.32
C PRO A 28 14.48 6.50 17.42
N MET A 29 15.25 7.59 17.28
CA MET A 29 14.88 8.72 16.43
C MET A 29 14.91 8.36 14.94
N ILE A 30 15.86 7.51 14.53
CA ILE A 30 15.98 7.04 13.15
C ILE A 30 14.77 6.19 12.77
N GLY A 31 14.36 5.25 13.63
CA GLY A 31 13.21 4.38 13.34
C GLY A 31 11.89 5.15 13.18
N GLN A 32 11.67 6.19 13.99
CA GLN A 32 10.48 7.05 13.83
C GLN A 32 10.51 7.86 12.53
N ALA A 33 11.70 8.35 12.14
CA ALA A 33 11.86 9.09 10.89
C ALA A 33 11.57 8.21 9.67
N GLU A 34 12.06 6.96 9.67
CA GLU A 34 11.77 5.98 8.61
C GLU A 34 10.27 5.64 8.55
N ALA A 35 9.61 5.40 9.68
CA ALA A 35 8.18 5.11 9.71
C ALA A 35 7.34 6.28 9.15
N GLN A 36 7.71 7.52 9.48
CA GLN A 36 7.05 8.71 8.94
C GLN A 36 7.27 8.87 7.42
N GLU A 37 8.47 8.59 6.93
CA GLU A 37 8.79 8.65 5.50
C GLU A 37 8.04 7.58 4.71
N LYS A 38 7.99 6.35 5.22
CA LYS A 38 7.17 5.26 4.67
C LYS A 38 5.69 5.64 4.67
N ALA A 39 5.16 6.17 5.77
CA ALA A 39 3.77 6.60 5.84
C ALA A 39 3.44 7.71 4.82
N ALA A 40 4.32 8.72 4.68
CA ALA A 40 4.16 9.77 3.69
C ALA A 40 4.19 9.24 2.25
N THR A 41 5.10 8.30 1.96
CA THR A 41 5.19 7.62 0.66
C THR A 41 3.93 6.82 0.36
N THR A 42 3.46 6.00 1.30
CA THR A 42 2.22 5.23 1.17
C THR A 42 1.03 6.13 0.90
N LYS A 43 0.91 7.25 1.63
CA LYS A 43 -0.16 8.22 1.42
C LYS A 43 -0.13 8.81 0.01
N ALA A 44 1.04 9.21 -0.48
CA ALA A 44 1.19 9.74 -1.84
C ALA A 44 0.79 8.70 -2.91
N ARG A 45 1.15 7.43 -2.72
CA ARG A 45 0.74 6.32 -3.60
C ARG A 45 -0.77 6.13 -3.61
N ILE A 46 -1.40 6.14 -2.44
CA ILE A 46 -2.86 6.01 -2.28
C ILE A 46 -3.58 7.18 -2.96
N GLU A 47 -3.11 8.41 -2.78
CA GLU A 47 -3.68 9.60 -3.42
C GLU A 47 -3.57 9.53 -4.95
N ALA A 48 -2.40 9.15 -5.48
CA ALA A 48 -2.19 8.96 -6.91
C ALA A 48 -3.11 7.86 -7.48
N MET A 49 -3.25 6.74 -6.78
CA MET A 49 -4.16 5.66 -7.15
C MET A 49 -5.63 6.11 -7.09
N ALA A 50 -6.02 6.86 -6.06
CA ALA A 50 -7.38 7.38 -5.94
C ALA A 50 -7.74 8.28 -7.13
N LEU A 51 -6.83 9.16 -7.57
CA LEU A 51 -7.02 9.95 -8.79
C LEU A 51 -7.22 9.06 -10.03
N ALA A 52 -6.44 7.98 -10.16
CA ALA A 52 -6.58 7.05 -11.29
C ALA A 52 -7.94 6.34 -11.29
N VAL A 53 -8.41 5.92 -10.11
CA VAL A 53 -9.72 5.30 -9.91
C VAL A 53 -10.87 6.28 -10.22
N GLU A 54 -10.76 7.53 -9.79
CA GLU A 54 -11.73 8.58 -10.12
C GLU A 54 -11.74 8.90 -11.62
N ALA A 55 -10.57 9.02 -12.25
CA ALA A 55 -10.46 9.22 -13.68
C ALA A 55 -11.09 8.07 -14.48
N TYR A 56 -10.90 6.82 -14.03
CA TYR A 56 -11.54 5.65 -14.62
C TYR A 56 -13.08 5.76 -14.60
N GLN A 57 -13.65 6.22 -13.49
CA GLN A 57 -15.09 6.41 -13.36
C GLN A 57 -15.62 7.38 -14.42
N VAL A 58 -14.94 8.52 -14.60
CA VAL A 58 -15.34 9.56 -15.56
C VAL A 58 -15.22 9.09 -17.00
N GLN A 59 -14.16 8.34 -17.33
CA GLN A 59 -13.89 7.89 -18.70
C GLN A 59 -14.81 6.74 -19.14
N ARG A 60 -15.30 5.93 -18.20
CA ARG A 60 -16.22 4.82 -18.50
C ARG A 60 -17.62 5.35 -18.77
N ARG A 61 -18.23 4.88 -19.87
CA ARG A 61 -19.63 5.21 -20.22
C ARG A 61 -20.67 4.92 -19.12
N ILE A 62 -20.37 3.97 -18.23
CA ILE A 62 -21.28 3.56 -17.15
C ILE A 62 -21.10 4.42 -15.89
N GLY A 63 -20.02 5.21 -15.79
CA GLY A 63 -19.79 6.08 -14.63
C GLY A 63 -19.47 5.33 -13.33
N ASP A 64 -18.80 4.18 -13.44
CA ASP A 64 -18.54 3.27 -12.31
C ASP A 64 -17.04 3.10 -12.05
N TYR A 65 -16.66 2.89 -10.79
CA TYR A 65 -15.27 2.64 -10.40
C TYR A 65 -14.81 1.23 -10.87
N PRO A 66 -13.49 0.95 -10.90
CA PRO A 66 -12.98 -0.38 -11.17
C PRO A 66 -13.65 -1.41 -10.24
N PRO A 67 -14.03 -2.58 -10.75
CA PRO A 67 -14.52 -3.65 -9.88
C PRO A 67 -13.39 -4.17 -8.99
N ASP A 68 -13.76 -4.71 -7.84
CA ASP A 68 -12.92 -5.46 -6.89
C ASP A 68 -13.20 -6.98 -6.94
N ASP A 69 -13.94 -7.43 -7.96
CA ASP A 69 -14.38 -8.83 -8.11
C ASP A 69 -14.13 -9.40 -9.51
N PHE A 70 -13.28 -8.73 -10.31
CA PHE A 70 -12.97 -9.01 -11.71
C PHE A 70 -14.17 -8.96 -12.69
N LYS A 71 -15.37 -8.57 -12.23
CA LYS A 71 -16.57 -8.54 -13.08
C LYS A 71 -16.68 -7.20 -13.78
N ASP A 72 -16.45 -7.18 -15.10
CA ASP A 72 -16.71 -6.00 -15.91
C ASP A 72 -18.21 -5.73 -15.99
N ARG A 73 -18.66 -4.70 -15.29
CA ARG A 73 -20.05 -4.25 -15.35
C ARG A 73 -20.43 -3.70 -16.71
N GLY A 74 -19.45 -3.35 -17.55
CA GLY A 74 -19.67 -3.04 -18.96
C GLY A 74 -19.86 -4.25 -19.87
N GLY A 75 -19.60 -5.47 -19.39
CA GLY A 75 -19.74 -6.71 -20.14
C GLY A 75 -18.82 -6.84 -21.37
N LYS A 76 -17.86 -5.91 -21.56
CA LYS A 76 -16.97 -5.87 -22.73
C LYS A 76 -15.67 -6.62 -22.49
N LEU A 77 -15.29 -6.74 -21.23
CA LEU A 77 -14.02 -7.31 -20.79
C LEU A 77 -14.28 -8.64 -20.10
N LYS A 78 -13.60 -9.69 -20.57
CA LYS A 78 -13.47 -10.95 -19.85
C LYS A 78 -12.16 -10.92 -19.08
N VAL A 79 -12.23 -11.18 -17.78
CA VAL A 79 -11.07 -11.33 -16.88
C VAL A 79 -11.26 -12.67 -16.17
N SER A 80 -10.19 -13.45 -16.03
CA SER A 80 -10.19 -14.67 -15.22
C SER A 80 -10.52 -14.30 -13.77
N ALA A 81 -11.35 -15.11 -13.11
CA ALA A 81 -11.60 -14.93 -11.69
C ALA A 81 -10.29 -15.07 -10.88
N GLY A 82 -10.20 -14.30 -9.79
CA GLY A 82 -9.15 -14.41 -8.78
C GLY A 82 -9.12 -15.76 -8.08
N ASN A 83 -8.03 -16.04 -7.35
CA ASN A 83 -7.98 -17.13 -6.38
C ASN A 83 -8.72 -16.79 -5.07
N GLY A 84 -9.14 -15.52 -4.89
CA GLY A 84 -9.82 -15.00 -3.70
C GLY A 84 -8.92 -14.25 -2.72
N THR A 85 -7.60 -14.38 -2.87
CA THR A 85 -6.56 -13.59 -2.19
C THR A 85 -6.24 -12.37 -3.04
N ASN A 86 -5.96 -11.21 -2.39
CA ASN A 86 -5.58 -9.93 -3.00
C ASN A 86 -6.51 -9.42 -4.14
N SER A 87 -7.65 -10.07 -4.31
CA SER A 87 -8.47 -10.02 -5.52
C SER A 87 -9.08 -8.64 -5.77
N GLY A 88 -9.35 -7.89 -4.70
CA GLY A 88 -9.86 -6.53 -4.80
C GLY A 88 -8.88 -5.60 -5.51
N ILE A 89 -7.64 -5.52 -5.00
CA ILE A 89 -6.62 -4.62 -5.54
C ILE A 89 -6.11 -5.09 -6.91
N GLU A 90 -5.94 -6.39 -7.12
CA GLU A 90 -5.59 -6.95 -8.43
C GLU A 90 -6.63 -6.60 -9.50
N SER A 91 -7.91 -6.78 -9.18
CA SER A 91 -9.01 -6.42 -10.07
C SER A 91 -8.94 -4.93 -10.40
N CYS A 92 -8.72 -4.07 -9.42
CA CYS A 92 -8.54 -2.63 -9.66
C CYS A 92 -7.39 -2.36 -10.65
N ILE A 93 -6.20 -2.92 -10.40
CA ILE A 93 -5.00 -2.74 -11.24
C ILE A 93 -5.25 -3.19 -12.67
N ILE A 94 -5.85 -4.36 -12.89
CA ILE A 94 -6.14 -4.89 -14.22
C ILE A 94 -7.08 -3.96 -14.98
N PHE A 95 -8.13 -3.45 -14.32
CA PHE A 95 -9.12 -2.61 -14.98
C PHE A 95 -8.60 -1.20 -15.28
N LEU A 96 -7.75 -0.63 -14.42
CA LEU A 96 -7.07 0.64 -14.66
C LEU A 96 -6.08 0.56 -15.84
N ASN A 97 -5.41 -0.59 -16.00
CA ASN A 97 -4.41 -0.78 -17.05
C ASN A 97 -4.99 -1.25 -18.39
N ARG A 98 -6.32 -1.50 -18.49
CA ARG A 98 -6.98 -1.87 -19.75
C ARG A 98 -7.47 -0.65 -20.54
N LYS A 99 -6.83 -0.39 -21.70
CA LYS A 99 -7.29 0.36 -22.90
C LYS A 99 -8.11 1.67 -22.77
N LEU A 100 -8.26 2.30 -21.59
CA LEU A 100 -8.97 3.58 -21.45
C LEU A 100 -8.07 4.83 -21.37
N SER A 101 -6.82 4.69 -20.92
CA SER A 101 -5.84 5.79 -20.91
C SER A 101 -4.74 5.52 -21.96
N ARG A 102 -4.19 6.53 -22.67
CA ARG A 102 -3.05 6.32 -23.60
C ARG A 102 -1.76 5.93 -22.87
N GLU A 103 -1.64 6.33 -21.61
CA GLU A 103 -0.62 5.92 -20.64
C GLU A 103 -1.35 5.19 -19.49
N GLY A 104 -0.83 4.13 -18.90
CA GLY A 104 -1.39 3.60 -17.64
C GLY A 104 -1.27 4.66 -16.54
N PRO A 105 -1.89 4.49 -15.37
CA PRO A 105 -1.53 5.33 -14.22
C PRO A 105 -0.07 5.11 -13.76
N PHE A 106 0.55 3.98 -14.14
CA PHE A 106 1.88 3.57 -13.66
C PHE A 106 2.85 3.21 -14.81
N PRO A 107 3.09 4.08 -15.81
CA PRO A 107 3.97 3.70 -16.93
C PRO A 107 5.43 3.47 -16.49
N ASP A 108 5.87 4.10 -15.39
CA ASP A 108 7.26 4.08 -14.93
C ASP A 108 7.45 3.61 -13.46
N GLN A 109 6.40 3.11 -12.80
CA GLN A 109 6.39 2.83 -11.35
C GLN A 109 6.13 1.36 -11.01
N LEU A 110 6.90 0.44 -11.63
CA LEU A 110 6.88 -0.98 -11.24
C LEU A 110 7.26 -1.18 -9.77
N ASP A 111 8.06 -0.27 -9.19
CA ASP A 111 8.49 -0.29 -7.79
C ASP A 111 7.33 -0.15 -6.78
N TRP A 112 6.14 0.25 -7.23
CA TRP A 112 4.94 0.34 -6.39
C TRP A 112 4.11 -0.92 -6.44
N LEU A 113 4.50 -1.90 -7.24
CA LEU A 113 3.76 -3.13 -7.45
C LEU A 113 4.47 -4.28 -6.73
N CYS A 114 3.70 -5.08 -6.00
CA CYS A 114 4.13 -6.36 -5.46
C CYS A 114 3.29 -7.50 -6.06
N ASN A 115 3.77 -8.73 -5.86
CA ASN A 115 3.00 -9.95 -6.12
C ASN A 115 3.21 -10.85 -4.89
N THR A 116 2.50 -10.55 -3.80
CA THR A 116 2.73 -11.22 -2.52
C THR A 116 2.21 -12.65 -2.48
N ASP A 117 1.24 -13.01 -3.33
CA ASP A 117 0.69 -14.37 -3.40
C ASP A 117 1.25 -15.22 -4.57
N GLY A 118 2.11 -14.62 -5.39
CA GLY A 118 2.82 -15.27 -6.49
C GLY A 118 1.92 -15.67 -7.66
N ASP A 119 0.70 -15.14 -7.75
CA ASP A 119 -0.27 -15.54 -8.76
C ASP A 119 0.04 -14.95 -10.15
N ARG A 120 -0.61 -15.51 -11.17
CA ARG A 120 -0.48 -15.07 -12.56
C ARG A 120 -1.83 -14.73 -13.17
N ALA A 121 -1.89 -13.60 -13.87
CA ALA A 121 -3.08 -13.14 -14.59
C ALA A 121 -3.47 -14.08 -15.76
N GLY A 122 -2.50 -14.83 -16.30
CA GLY A 122 -2.70 -15.77 -17.41
C GLY A 122 -2.87 -15.10 -18.79
N PHE A 123 -2.68 -13.77 -18.85
CA PHE A 123 -2.59 -12.96 -20.05
C PHE A 123 -1.63 -11.80 -19.78
N GLU A 124 -0.94 -11.30 -20.80
CA GLU A 124 -0.13 -10.08 -20.64
C GLU A 124 -1.06 -8.90 -20.31
N ILE A 125 -0.80 -8.23 -19.19
CA ILE A 125 -1.45 -6.96 -18.88
C ILE A 125 -0.91 -5.94 -19.91
N PRO A 126 -1.71 -5.49 -20.89
CA PRO A 126 -1.16 -4.91 -22.14
C PRO A 126 -0.33 -3.62 -22.00
N LYS A 127 -0.27 -3.05 -20.79
CA LYS A 127 0.52 -1.85 -20.48
C LYS A 127 1.67 -2.10 -19.52
N LEU A 128 1.54 -3.09 -18.64
CA LEU A 128 2.61 -3.44 -17.71
C LEU A 128 3.58 -4.43 -18.36
N LEU A 129 3.18 -5.09 -19.45
CA LEU A 129 3.95 -6.13 -20.15
C LEU A 129 4.38 -7.28 -19.21
N ILE A 130 3.61 -7.47 -18.13
CA ILE A 130 3.76 -8.56 -17.18
C ILE A 130 2.56 -9.49 -17.25
N SER A 131 2.79 -10.75 -16.93
CA SER A 131 1.77 -11.81 -16.85
C SER A 131 1.23 -12.01 -15.45
N ASP A 132 1.79 -11.32 -14.46
CA ASP A 132 1.52 -11.51 -13.05
C ASP A 132 0.35 -10.62 -12.63
N ARG A 133 -0.51 -11.05 -11.70
CA ARG A 133 -1.42 -10.08 -11.08
C ARG A 133 -0.61 -9.37 -10.02
N MET A 134 -0.66 -8.06 -10.09
CA MET A 134 0.11 -7.23 -9.18
C MET A 134 -0.84 -6.53 -8.24
N GLU A 135 -0.41 -6.42 -6.98
CA GLU A 135 -1.02 -5.53 -6.01
C GLU A 135 -0.31 -4.18 -6.00
N LEU A 136 -1.03 -3.13 -5.60
CA LEU A 136 -0.38 -1.89 -5.20
C LEU A 136 0.20 -2.08 -3.80
N ALA A 137 1.51 -1.90 -3.67
CA ALA A 137 2.23 -2.00 -2.40
C ALA A 137 2.28 -0.66 -1.67
N ASP A 138 2.13 -0.72 -0.35
CA ASP A 138 2.58 0.36 0.54
C ASP A 138 4.12 0.39 0.65
N ALA A 139 4.66 1.35 1.41
CA ALA A 139 6.10 1.50 1.59
C ALA A 139 6.74 0.43 2.50
N TRP A 140 5.94 -0.45 3.10
CA TRP A 140 6.38 -1.65 3.82
C TRP A 140 6.29 -2.92 2.95
N GLY A 141 5.83 -2.80 1.70
CA GLY A 141 5.72 -3.92 0.77
C GLY A 141 4.41 -4.69 0.88
N ASN A 142 3.50 -4.28 1.76
CA ASN A 142 2.21 -4.95 1.95
C ASN A 142 1.18 -4.45 0.93
N PRO A 143 0.24 -5.30 0.50
CA PRO A 143 -0.79 -4.91 -0.45
C PRO A 143 -1.77 -3.92 0.17
N ILE A 144 -2.10 -2.87 -0.57
CA ILE A 144 -3.14 -1.90 -0.21
C ILE A 144 -4.52 -2.51 -0.46
N ALA A 145 -5.41 -2.38 0.53
CA ALA A 145 -6.77 -2.87 0.43
C ALA A 145 -7.62 -1.98 -0.50
N TYR A 146 -8.31 -2.61 -1.45
CA TYR A 146 -9.27 -1.94 -2.34
C TYR A 146 -10.66 -2.54 -2.22
N PHE A 147 -11.63 -1.67 -1.90
CA PHE A 147 -13.04 -2.05 -1.85
C PHE A 147 -13.90 -1.13 -2.70
N HIS A 148 -14.75 -1.74 -3.52
CA HIS A 148 -15.80 -1.05 -4.26
C HIS A 148 -17.06 -0.93 -3.39
N PHE A 149 -17.77 0.22 -3.36
CA PHE A 149 -18.92 0.41 -2.43
C PHE A 149 -20.00 -0.67 -2.47
N ARG A 150 -20.25 -1.26 -3.65
CA ARG A 150 -21.24 -2.34 -3.79
C ARG A 150 -20.87 -3.63 -3.05
N ASN A 151 -19.59 -3.81 -2.75
CA ASN A 151 -19.03 -5.02 -2.14
C ASN A 151 -18.50 -4.75 -0.73
N TYR A 152 -18.84 -3.63 -0.09
CA TYR A 152 -18.42 -3.35 1.29
C TYR A 152 -18.93 -4.35 2.35
N ALA A 153 -19.93 -5.17 2.02
CA ALA A 153 -20.44 -6.21 2.90
C ALA A 153 -19.66 -7.53 2.80
N THR A 154 -18.73 -7.65 1.84
CA THR A 154 -17.90 -8.84 1.68
C THR A 154 -16.58 -8.66 2.41
N GLU A 155 -16.07 -9.76 2.94
CA GLU A 155 -14.70 -9.86 3.43
C GLU A 155 -13.78 -10.23 2.26
N GLN A 156 -12.54 -9.75 2.30
CA GLN A 156 -11.50 -10.05 1.32
C GLN A 156 -10.25 -10.55 2.03
N THR A 157 -9.56 -11.53 1.46
CA THR A 157 -8.31 -12.05 2.00
C THR A 157 -7.14 -11.28 1.39
N TYR A 158 -6.21 -10.80 2.22
CA TYR A 158 -4.98 -10.15 1.78
C TYR A 158 -3.76 -10.93 2.27
N GLN A 159 -2.89 -11.32 1.35
CA GLN A 159 -1.61 -11.96 1.67
C GLN A 159 -0.56 -10.89 1.95
N MET A 160 -0.11 -10.77 3.19
CA MET A 160 0.91 -9.79 3.58
C MET A 160 2.30 -10.21 3.09
N SER A 161 3.24 -9.26 3.01
CA SER A 161 4.61 -9.54 2.59
C SER A 161 5.35 -10.39 3.63
N GLU A 162 6.23 -11.29 3.18
CA GLU A 162 7.02 -12.12 4.10
C GLU A 162 7.95 -11.30 5.00
N GLU A 163 8.37 -10.11 4.55
CA GLU A 163 9.22 -9.18 5.31
C GLU A 163 8.50 -8.61 6.55
N GLU A 164 7.17 -8.50 6.51
CA GLU A 164 6.31 -7.94 7.58
C GLU A 164 5.47 -9.02 8.30
N GLY A 165 5.83 -10.30 8.17
CA GLY A 165 5.19 -11.40 8.92
C GLY A 165 4.32 -12.34 8.10
N GLY A 166 4.14 -12.11 6.79
CA GLY A 166 3.77 -13.13 5.80
C GLY A 166 2.44 -13.87 5.96
N GLU A 167 1.56 -13.48 6.88
CA GLU A 167 0.29 -14.16 7.09
C GLU A 167 -0.85 -13.56 6.25
N ALA A 168 -1.75 -14.42 5.81
CA ALA A 168 -2.98 -13.99 5.15
C ALA A 168 -3.97 -13.45 6.19
N VAL A 169 -4.48 -12.25 5.97
CA VAL A 169 -5.42 -11.57 6.86
C VAL A 169 -6.77 -11.34 6.17
N ILE A 170 -7.84 -11.37 6.96
CA ILE A 170 -9.19 -11.05 6.48
C ILE A 170 -9.43 -9.56 6.71
N VAL A 171 -9.73 -8.85 5.63
CA VAL A 171 -9.97 -7.40 5.63
C VAL A 171 -11.43 -7.13 5.27
N THR A 172 -12.02 -6.15 5.94
CA THR A 172 -13.35 -5.64 5.62
C THR A 172 -13.28 -4.14 5.31
N ALA A 173 -14.25 -3.63 4.56
CA ALA A 173 -14.32 -2.20 4.27
C ALA A 173 -14.52 -1.39 5.56
N ARG A 174 -13.70 -0.35 5.75
CA ARG A 174 -13.66 0.47 6.96
C ARG A 174 -15.01 1.15 7.24
N ARG A 175 -15.42 1.03 8.50
CA ARG A 175 -16.55 1.76 9.08
C ARG A 175 -16.05 2.77 10.10
N LEU A 176 -16.57 3.99 10.01
CA LEU A 176 -16.32 5.09 10.94
C LEU A 176 -17.66 5.51 11.55
N LYS A 177 -17.75 5.50 12.88
CA LYS A 177 -18.96 5.89 13.63
C LYS A 177 -20.22 5.16 13.12
N GLY A 178 -20.09 3.86 12.85
CA GLY A 178 -21.18 2.97 12.41
C GLY A 178 -21.54 3.03 10.91
N ARG A 179 -20.89 3.87 10.10
CA ARG A 179 -21.13 3.99 8.65
C ARG A 179 -19.87 3.67 7.87
N TYR A 180 -19.99 3.18 6.64
CA TYR A 180 -18.82 3.03 5.76
C TYR A 180 -18.16 4.39 5.50
N ALA A 181 -16.83 4.46 5.54
CA ALA A 181 -16.07 5.72 5.43
C ALA A 181 -16.35 6.50 4.13
N LYS A 182 -16.58 5.76 3.03
CA LYS A 182 -16.89 6.29 1.69
C LYS A 182 -18.14 5.60 1.10
N PRO A 183 -19.35 5.82 1.64
CA PRO A 183 -20.50 4.91 1.46
C PRO A 183 -21.03 4.80 0.02
N ARG A 184 -20.59 5.69 -0.89
CA ARG A 184 -21.00 5.72 -2.31
C ARG A 184 -19.80 5.76 -3.27
N ALA A 185 -18.60 5.46 -2.78
CA ALA A 185 -17.37 5.53 -3.56
C ALA A 185 -16.51 4.27 -3.38
N PHE A 186 -15.21 4.39 -3.42
CA PHE A 186 -14.29 3.29 -3.17
C PHE A 186 -13.44 3.61 -1.95
N GLN A 187 -12.91 2.58 -1.33
CA GLN A 187 -11.94 2.70 -0.25
C GLN A 187 -10.60 2.14 -0.74
N LEU A 188 -9.54 2.90 -0.47
CA LEU A 188 -8.14 2.48 -0.57
C LEU A 188 -7.50 2.73 0.78
N PHE A 189 -6.92 1.71 1.39
CA PHE A 189 -6.22 1.87 2.66
C PHE A 189 -5.13 0.81 2.87
N SER A 190 -4.01 1.23 3.44
CA SER A 190 -2.92 0.38 3.95
C SER A 190 -3.11 0.20 5.45
N ALA A 191 -2.68 -0.96 5.95
CA ALA A 191 -2.62 -1.29 7.37
C ALA A 191 -1.59 -0.47 8.17
N GLY A 192 -0.82 0.40 7.50
CA GLY A 192 0.10 1.30 8.17
C GLY A 192 1.30 0.59 8.82
N PRO A 193 2.03 1.32 9.70
CA PRO A 193 3.25 0.84 10.34
C PRO A 193 3.14 -0.45 11.15
N ASN A 194 1.97 -0.75 11.72
CA ASN A 194 1.79 -1.93 12.57
C ASN A 194 1.29 -3.18 11.82
N GLY A 195 0.91 -3.04 10.54
CA GLY A 195 0.43 -4.14 9.70
C GLY A 195 -0.98 -4.65 10.04
N VAL A 196 -1.74 -3.96 10.89
CA VAL A 196 -3.08 -4.33 11.34
C VAL A 196 -4.13 -3.46 10.65
N PHE A 197 -4.95 -4.07 9.80
CA PHE A 197 -6.03 -3.33 9.15
C PHE A 197 -7.15 -2.92 10.12
N ASN A 198 -7.77 -1.77 9.83
CA ASN A 198 -8.96 -1.24 10.49
C ASN A 198 -8.73 -0.65 11.90
N ASP A 199 -7.55 -0.10 12.18
CA ASP A 199 -7.21 0.57 13.44
C ASP A 199 -6.81 2.06 13.27
N GLY A 200 -6.07 2.63 14.22
CA GLY A 200 -5.78 4.07 14.27
C GLY A 200 -4.71 4.57 13.29
N ASP A 201 -3.75 3.72 12.88
CA ASP A 201 -2.60 4.10 12.03
C ASP A 201 -2.73 3.69 10.57
N ASP A 202 -3.86 3.08 10.19
CA ASP A 202 -4.28 2.91 8.79
C ASP A 202 -4.05 4.21 7.98
N ILE A 203 -3.55 4.07 6.75
CA ILE A 203 -3.35 5.18 5.82
C ILE A 203 -4.35 5.03 4.68
N ALA A 204 -5.24 6.01 4.47
CA ALA A 204 -6.40 5.83 3.60
C ALA A 204 -6.72 7.03 2.69
N ASN A 205 -7.55 6.79 1.67
CA ASN A 205 -8.16 7.84 0.83
C ASN A 205 -9.35 8.57 1.51
N PHE A 206 -9.49 8.41 2.82
CA PHE A 206 -10.46 9.05 3.70
C PHE A 206 -9.79 9.41 5.02
N GLN A 207 -10.40 10.33 5.77
CA GLN A 207 -9.91 10.71 7.10
C GLN A 207 -10.27 9.63 8.12
N ILE A 208 -9.26 9.15 8.83
CA ILE A 208 -9.43 8.31 10.01
C ILE A 208 -9.37 9.25 11.22
N PRO A 209 -10.40 9.27 12.08
CA PRO A 209 -10.36 10.04 13.31
C PRO A 209 -9.21 9.54 14.19
N GLU A 210 -8.45 10.46 14.79
CA GLU A 210 -7.60 10.09 15.92
C GLU A 210 -8.49 9.47 17.00
N GLU A 211 -8.08 8.31 17.55
CA GLU A 211 -8.76 7.74 18.71
C GLU A 211 -8.57 8.73 19.86
N ASP A 212 -9.66 9.11 20.54
CA ASP A 212 -9.58 9.93 21.74
C ASP A 212 -8.86 9.09 22.82
N ASP A 213 -7.57 9.35 23.06
CA ASP A 213 -6.73 8.75 24.12
C ASP A 213 -7.36 8.84 25.52
#